data_AF-A0A7E6F0B9-F1
#
_entry.id   AF-A0A7E6F0B9-F1
#
_cell.length_a   1.000
_cell.length_b   1.000
_cell.length_c   1.000
_cell.angle_alpha   90.00
_cell.angle_beta   90.00
_cell.angle_gamma   90.00
#
_symmetry.space_group_name_H-M   'P 1'
#
loop_
_entity.id
_entity.type
_entity.pdbx_description
1 polymer ?
#
loop_
_entity_poly.entity_id
_entity_poly.type
_entity_poly.pdbx_seq_one_letter_code
_entity_poly.pdbx_strand_id
1 'polypeptide(L)'
;MDLPQVVIFLFLNFILIVSSASIPTQCKIPTDLKVRYENLSKADVDNHFFLTAEMAPAESNRTTLTEGDKSCPTSPVSSDIIRERSTCPWYLNITHDSTVFPPSRSEAVCRCRNCLVSNSTTQQCSTVYTKMTVLKRTGECVDGLYIYEPHVIDVATACVCARTVDGYAEGSGDEYES
;
A
#
# COMPACT_ATOMS: atom_id res chain seq x y z
N MET A 1 -25.99 -15.28 -45.68
CA MET A 1 -25.18 -14.62 -44.63
C MET A 1 -25.50 -15.32 -43.35
N ASP A 2 -24.71 -16.34 -43.04
CA ASP A 2 -25.02 -17.31 -42.01
C ASP A 2 -24.66 -16.78 -40.62
N LEU A 3 -25.60 -16.96 -39.68
CA LEU A 3 -25.53 -16.66 -38.25
C LEU A 3 -24.17 -16.93 -37.57
N PRO A 4 -23.39 -17.98 -37.90
CA PRO A 4 -22.08 -18.21 -37.30
C PRO A 4 -21.02 -17.13 -37.59
N GLN A 5 -21.10 -16.40 -38.71
CA GLN A 5 -20.08 -15.39 -39.05
C GLN A 5 -20.20 -14.11 -38.22
N VAL A 6 -21.42 -13.74 -37.81
CA VAL A 6 -21.69 -12.56 -36.97
C VAL A 6 -21.21 -12.79 -35.54
N VAL A 7 -21.39 -14.01 -35.02
CA VAL A 7 -20.96 -14.38 -33.67
C VAL A 7 -19.42 -14.37 -33.55
N ILE A 8 -18.72 -14.88 -34.56
CA ILE A 8 -17.25 -14.86 -34.61
C ILE A 8 -16.70 -13.43 -34.65
N PHE A 9 -17.34 -12.53 -35.40
CA PHE A 9 -16.96 -11.11 -35.44
C PHE A 9 -17.16 -10.41 -34.09
N LEU A 10 -18.22 -10.73 -33.35
CA LEU A 10 -18.49 -10.14 -32.04
C LEU A 10 -17.52 -10.66 -30.95
N PHE A 11 -17.14 -11.95 -30.99
CA PHE A 11 -16.13 -12.49 -30.06
C PHE A 11 -14.72 -11.98 -30.34
N LEU A 12 -14.33 -11.76 -31.60
CA LEU A 12 -13.02 -11.19 -31.94
C LEU A 12 -12.89 -9.71 -31.57
N ASN A 13 -14.01 -8.96 -31.59
CA ASN A 13 -14.02 -7.56 -31.12
C ASN A 13 -14.04 -7.43 -29.59
N PHE A 14 -14.50 -8.45 -28.85
CA PHE A 14 -14.53 -8.41 -27.38
C PHE A 14 -13.18 -8.78 -26.73
N ILE A 15 -12.28 -9.45 -27.47
CA ILE A 15 -10.92 -9.79 -27.00
C ILE A 15 -9.91 -8.66 -27.27
N LEU A 16 -10.34 -7.55 -27.88
CA LEU A 16 -9.50 -6.37 -28.08
C LEU A 16 -9.85 -5.31 -27.02
N ILE A 17 -8.82 -4.97 -26.24
CA ILE A 17 -8.74 -3.84 -25.30
C ILE A 17 -9.22 -4.13 -23.86
N VAL A 18 -8.52 -5.05 -23.19
CA VAL A 18 -7.96 -4.70 -21.88
C VAL A 18 -6.45 -4.77 -22.01
N SER A 19 -5.87 -3.79 -22.71
CA SER A 19 -4.46 -3.50 -22.55
C SER A 19 -4.31 -2.92 -21.15
N SER A 20 -4.08 -3.76 -20.16
CA SER A 20 -3.43 -3.31 -18.93
C SER A 20 -2.12 -2.68 -19.37
N ALA A 21 -2.09 -1.35 -19.48
CA ALA A 21 -0.88 -0.61 -19.81
C ALA A 21 0.12 -0.95 -18.71
N SER A 22 1.12 -1.77 -19.06
CA SER A 22 2.21 -2.07 -18.15
C SER A 22 2.90 -0.76 -17.85
N ILE A 23 2.96 -0.38 -16.56
CA ILE A 23 3.74 0.78 -16.13
C ILE A 23 5.16 0.62 -16.68
N PRO A 24 5.70 1.59 -17.43
CA PRO A 24 7.03 1.50 -18.01
C PRO A 24 8.04 1.20 -16.89
N THR A 25 8.82 0.14 -17.06
CA THR A 25 9.81 -0.30 -16.06
C THR A 25 10.95 0.70 -15.88
N GLN A 26 11.19 1.55 -16.90
CA GLN A 26 12.15 2.65 -16.89
C GLN A 26 11.65 3.81 -17.77
N CYS A 27 11.66 5.03 -17.22
CA CYS A 27 11.39 6.24 -18.00
C CYS A 27 12.55 6.54 -18.95
N LYS A 28 12.25 6.88 -20.21
CA LYS A 28 13.25 7.22 -21.22
C LYS A 28 13.79 8.64 -21.01
N ILE A 29 15.11 8.80 -21.04
CA ILE A 29 15.78 10.11 -20.97
C ILE A 29 16.14 10.56 -22.40
N PRO A 30 15.68 11.74 -22.86
CA PRO A 30 16.14 12.32 -24.12
C PRO A 30 17.63 12.63 -24.10
N THR A 31 18.30 12.41 -25.23
CA THR A 31 19.73 12.76 -25.39
C THR A 31 19.94 14.26 -25.59
N ASP A 32 18.95 14.96 -26.14
CA ASP A 32 19.00 16.42 -26.34
C ASP A 32 18.60 17.16 -25.06
N LEU A 33 19.53 17.96 -24.54
CA LEU A 33 19.35 18.69 -23.29
C LEU A 33 18.31 19.81 -23.41
N LYS A 34 18.20 20.46 -24.57
CA LYS A 34 17.26 21.54 -24.79
C LYS A 34 15.83 21.00 -24.82
N VAL A 35 15.61 19.90 -25.53
CA VAL A 35 14.32 19.17 -25.53
C VAL A 35 13.95 18.76 -24.11
N ARG A 36 14.91 18.22 -23.35
CA ARG A 36 14.68 17.82 -21.95
C ARG A 36 14.23 18.98 -21.07
N TYR A 37 14.90 20.13 -21.18
CA TYR A 37 14.55 21.32 -20.41
C TYR A 37 13.15 21.87 -20.78
N GLU A 38 12.82 21.91 -22.06
CA GLU A 38 11.52 22.39 -22.55
C GLU A 38 10.34 21.49 -22.13
N ASN A 39 10.55 20.17 -22.06
CA ASN A 39 9.51 19.25 -21.61
C ASN A 39 9.28 19.33 -20.11
N LEU A 40 10.35 19.34 -19.31
CA LEU A 40 10.25 19.44 -17.86
C LEU A 40 9.61 20.76 -17.41
N SER A 41 9.97 21.87 -18.05
CA SER A 41 9.36 23.19 -17.75
C SER A 41 7.87 23.27 -18.09
N LYS A 42 7.37 22.47 -19.03
CA LYS A 42 5.94 22.39 -19.37
C LYS A 42 5.16 21.43 -18.48
N ALA A 43 5.83 20.41 -17.96
CA ALA A 43 5.21 19.35 -17.17
C ALA A 43 4.95 19.76 -15.72
N ASP A 44 5.56 20.84 -15.24
CA ASP A 44 5.36 21.39 -13.91
C ASP A 44 3.91 21.94 -13.78
N VAL A 45 3.00 21.03 -13.46
CA VAL A 45 1.57 21.25 -13.24
C VAL A 45 1.27 20.91 -11.78
N ASP A 46 0.39 21.71 -11.15
CA ASP A 46 0.10 21.61 -9.72
C ASP A 46 -0.33 20.19 -9.30
N ASN A 47 0.24 19.74 -8.17
CA ASN A 47 0.01 18.46 -7.48
C ASN A 47 0.69 17.20 -8.08
N HIS A 48 1.59 17.35 -9.06
CA HIS A 48 2.45 16.27 -9.53
C HIS A 48 3.83 16.28 -8.84
N PHE A 49 4.30 15.10 -8.46
CA PHE A 49 5.62 14.89 -7.89
C PHE A 49 6.48 14.09 -8.86
N PHE A 50 7.69 14.58 -9.13
CA PHE A 50 8.61 13.97 -10.09
C PHE A 50 9.75 13.27 -9.36
N LEU A 51 9.81 11.93 -9.45
CA LEU A 51 10.84 11.12 -8.80
C LEU A 51 11.66 10.35 -9.83
N THR A 52 12.97 10.20 -9.56
CA THR A 52 13.83 9.39 -10.42
C THR A 52 13.69 7.89 -10.10
N ALA A 53 14.14 7.03 -11.03
CA ALA A 53 14.11 5.58 -10.85
C ALA A 53 14.96 5.09 -9.66
N GLU A 54 15.99 5.84 -9.28
CA GLU A 54 16.87 5.52 -8.15
C GLU A 54 16.17 5.74 -6.80
N MET A 55 15.21 6.68 -6.72
CA MET A 55 14.47 6.98 -5.48
C MET A 55 13.41 5.93 -5.14
N ALA A 56 12.87 5.25 -6.15
CA ALA A 56 11.93 4.15 -6.03
C ALA A 56 12.40 2.99 -6.92
N PRO A 57 13.46 2.27 -6.50
CA PRO A 57 14.05 1.21 -7.31
C PRO A 57 13.00 0.16 -7.66
N ALA A 58 13.12 -0.39 -8.86
CA ALA A 58 12.26 -1.47 -9.33
C ALA A 58 12.24 -2.62 -8.33
N GLU A 59 11.10 -3.31 -8.30
CA GLU A 59 10.78 -4.42 -7.40
C GLU A 59 12.01 -5.31 -7.16
N SER A 60 12.63 -5.13 -6.02
CA SER A 60 13.62 -6.09 -5.54
C SER A 60 12.82 -7.31 -5.12
N ASN A 61 13.30 -8.52 -5.42
CA ASN A 61 12.80 -9.79 -4.85
C ASN A 61 13.05 -9.84 -3.33
N ARG A 62 12.63 -8.80 -2.61
CA ARG A 62 12.70 -8.67 -1.18
C ARG A 62 11.46 -9.33 -0.62
N THR A 63 11.68 -10.56 -0.17
CA THR A 63 10.77 -11.27 0.71
C THR A 63 10.29 -10.32 1.82
N THR A 64 8.99 -10.34 2.12
CA THR A 64 8.43 -9.63 3.29
C THR A 64 9.29 -9.90 4.51
N LEU A 65 9.94 -8.85 5.02
CA LEU A 65 10.83 -8.96 6.16
C LEU A 65 9.98 -8.76 7.42
N THR A 66 10.09 -9.69 8.37
CA THR A 66 9.40 -9.53 9.65
C THR A 66 10.40 -9.26 10.76
N GLU A 67 10.10 -8.27 11.60
CA GLU A 67 10.90 -7.89 12.76
C GLU A 67 10.12 -8.16 14.05
N GLY A 68 10.73 -8.90 14.97
CA GLY A 68 10.13 -9.28 16.26
C GLY A 68 9.60 -10.71 16.28
N ASP A 69 9.27 -11.17 17.49
CA ASP A 69 8.69 -12.49 17.71
C ASP A 69 7.21 -12.49 17.29
N LYS A 70 6.80 -13.55 16.58
CA LYS A 70 5.42 -13.72 16.10
C LYS A 70 4.55 -14.47 17.10
N SER A 71 5.16 -15.17 18.05
CA SER A 71 4.45 -15.98 19.04
C SER A 71 3.73 -15.11 20.06
N CYS A 72 2.52 -15.46 20.48
CA CYS A 72 1.87 -14.77 21.59
C CYS A 72 2.55 -15.19 22.91
N PRO A 73 3.10 -14.26 23.70
CA PRO A 73 3.71 -14.62 24.98
C PRO A 73 2.64 -15.11 25.97
N THR A 74 3.03 -15.93 26.95
CA THR A 74 2.11 -16.45 27.97
C THR A 74 1.99 -15.55 29.19
N SER A 75 2.91 -14.61 29.35
CA SER A 75 2.94 -13.64 30.45
C SER A 75 3.45 -12.29 29.97
N PRO A 76 3.20 -11.20 30.72
CA PRO A 76 3.73 -9.87 30.38
C PRO A 76 5.26 -9.88 30.32
N VAL A 77 5.79 -9.28 29.26
CA VAL A 77 7.24 -9.15 29.05
C VAL A 77 7.73 -7.82 29.62
N SER A 78 8.78 -7.85 30.44
CA SER A 78 9.49 -6.65 30.86
C SER A 78 10.50 -6.24 29.79
N SER A 79 10.17 -5.22 29.00
CA SER A 79 11.02 -4.65 27.95
C SER A 79 10.82 -3.15 27.87
N ASP A 80 11.85 -2.41 27.44
CA ASP A 80 11.77 -1.00 27.08
C ASP A 80 11.05 -0.78 25.73
N ILE A 81 10.99 -1.81 24.87
CA ILE A 81 10.31 -1.78 23.57
C ILE A 81 8.80 -1.91 23.75
N ILE A 82 8.05 -0.86 23.39
CA ILE A 82 6.59 -0.79 23.60
C ILE A 82 5.81 -1.97 22.98
N ARG A 83 6.20 -2.44 21.78
CA ARG A 83 5.52 -3.54 21.09
C ARG A 83 5.66 -4.88 21.81
N GLU A 84 6.70 -5.05 22.62
CA GLU A 84 6.96 -6.27 23.39
C GLU A 84 6.22 -6.25 24.73
N ARG A 85 6.20 -5.09 25.42
CA ARG A 85 5.55 -4.94 26.73
C ARG A 85 4.06 -4.54 26.68
N SER A 86 3.47 -4.44 25.50
CA SER A 86 2.03 -4.18 25.33
C SER A 86 1.18 -5.34 25.84
N THR A 87 -0.03 -5.06 26.33
CA THR A 87 -1.04 -6.09 26.63
C THR A 87 -1.54 -6.81 25.37
N CYS A 88 -1.34 -6.19 24.21
CA CYS A 88 -1.54 -6.75 22.89
C CYS A 88 -0.26 -6.56 22.10
N PRO A 89 0.74 -7.42 22.29
CA PRO A 89 2.03 -7.26 21.63
C PRO A 89 1.93 -7.50 20.13
N TRP A 90 2.83 -6.88 19.36
CA TRP A 90 2.85 -6.98 17.91
C TRP A 90 4.28 -7.13 17.38
N TYR A 91 4.39 -7.75 16.21
CA TYR A 91 5.60 -7.73 15.40
C TYR A 91 5.40 -6.77 14.21
N LEU A 92 6.49 -6.44 13.51
CA LEU A 92 6.42 -5.59 12.32
C LEU A 92 6.57 -6.45 11.07
N ASN A 93 5.69 -6.22 10.09
CA ASN A 93 5.86 -6.71 8.73
C ASN A 93 6.32 -5.54 7.85
N ILE A 94 7.50 -5.67 7.26
CA ILE A 94 8.07 -4.67 6.36
C ILE A 94 7.68 -5.07 4.95
N THR A 95 6.80 -4.27 4.36
CA THR A 95 6.32 -4.45 2.99
C THR A 95 7.08 -3.51 2.06
N HIS A 96 7.26 -3.95 0.81
CA HIS A 96 7.88 -3.17 -0.24
C HIS A 96 6.93 -3.12 -1.44
N ASP A 97 6.63 -1.92 -1.90
CA ASP A 97 5.78 -1.63 -3.04
C ASP A 97 6.47 -0.53 -3.87
N SER A 98 7.03 -0.94 -5.01
CA SER A 98 7.77 -0.04 -5.89
C SER A 98 6.87 0.99 -6.62
N THR A 99 5.55 0.84 -6.52
CA THR A 99 4.58 1.77 -7.12
C THR A 99 4.26 2.97 -6.22
N VAL A 100 4.72 2.96 -4.97
CA VAL A 100 4.54 4.08 -4.04
C VAL A 100 5.87 4.62 -3.52
N PHE A 101 5.87 5.86 -3.04
CA PHE A 101 6.99 6.46 -2.33
C PHE A 101 6.53 6.97 -0.94
N PRO A 102 7.28 6.67 0.15
CA PRO A 102 8.44 5.78 0.18
C PRO A 102 8.04 4.33 -0.14
N PRO A 103 8.89 3.55 -0.83
CA PRO A 103 8.51 2.23 -1.34
C PRO A 103 8.51 1.14 -0.26
N SER A 104 9.10 1.40 0.90
CA SER A 104 9.07 0.46 2.03
C SER A 104 8.32 1.07 3.20
N ARG A 105 7.49 0.26 3.87
CA ARG A 105 6.79 0.65 5.10
C ARG A 105 6.72 -0.53 6.06
N SER A 106 6.61 -0.22 7.36
CA SER A 106 6.45 -1.20 8.42
C SER A 106 5.03 -1.18 8.92
N GLU A 107 4.38 -2.35 9.00
CA GLU A 107 3.01 -2.50 9.45
C GLU A 107 2.95 -3.42 10.67
N ALA A 108 2.22 -3.01 11.70
CA ALA A 108 2.02 -3.78 12.92
C ALA A 108 1.11 -4.99 12.68
N VAL A 109 1.49 -6.14 13.22
CA VAL A 109 0.67 -7.35 13.22
C VAL A 109 0.57 -7.91 14.63
N CYS A 110 -0.66 -8.00 15.14
CA CYS A 110 -0.91 -8.46 16.51
C CYS A 110 -0.49 -9.93 16.65
N ARG A 111 0.29 -10.22 17.69
CA ARG A 111 0.76 -11.59 18.00
C ARG A 111 -0.31 -12.42 18.67
N CYS A 112 -1.22 -11.76 19.39
CA CYS A 112 -2.24 -12.37 20.22
C CYS A 112 -3.64 -12.03 19.71
N ARG A 113 -4.58 -12.96 19.89
CA ARG A 113 -6.01 -12.70 19.71
C ARG A 113 -6.63 -12.03 20.94
N ASN A 114 -6.26 -12.51 22.13
CA ASN A 114 -6.76 -12.01 23.41
C ASN A 114 -5.70 -11.15 24.10
N CYS A 115 -6.13 -10.23 24.97
CA CYS A 115 -5.21 -9.40 25.72
C CYS A 115 -4.53 -10.20 26.85
N LEU A 116 -3.22 -10.09 27.02
CA LEU A 116 -2.42 -10.92 27.95
C LEU A 116 -2.82 -10.83 29.43
N VAL A 117 -3.37 -9.70 29.85
CA VAL A 117 -3.68 -9.41 31.27
C VAL A 117 -5.20 -9.33 31.51
N SER A 118 -6.00 -9.44 30.45
CA SER A 118 -7.45 -9.39 30.61
C SER A 118 -8.02 -10.78 30.84
N ASN A 119 -8.74 -10.95 31.95
CA ASN A 119 -9.61 -12.10 32.15
C ASN A 119 -10.98 -11.91 31.47
N SER A 120 -11.18 -10.79 30.76
CA SER A 120 -12.44 -10.51 30.07
C SER A 120 -12.55 -11.30 28.78
N THR A 121 -13.68 -11.96 28.59
CA THR A 121 -14.06 -12.58 27.32
C THR A 121 -14.57 -11.58 26.29
N THR A 122 -14.84 -10.33 26.71
CA THR A 122 -15.35 -9.25 25.86
C THR A 122 -14.26 -8.27 25.41
N GLN A 123 -12.98 -8.64 25.56
CA GLN A 123 -11.87 -7.84 25.09
C GLN A 123 -10.94 -8.66 24.22
N GLN A 124 -10.49 -8.08 23.11
CA GLN A 124 -9.57 -8.71 22.18
C GLN A 124 -8.53 -7.71 21.70
N CYS A 125 -7.42 -8.25 21.21
CA CYS A 125 -6.43 -7.44 20.52
C CYS A 125 -6.97 -7.02 19.16
N SER A 126 -6.84 -5.74 18.86
CA SER A 126 -7.28 -5.14 17.61
C SER A 126 -6.16 -4.26 17.06
N THR A 127 -6.02 -4.27 15.74
CA THR A 127 -5.05 -3.45 15.02
C THR A 127 -5.54 -2.01 14.95
N VAL A 128 -4.66 -1.06 15.25
CA VAL A 128 -4.91 0.37 15.04
C VAL A 128 -4.40 0.73 13.65
N TYR A 129 -5.30 1.27 12.82
CA TYR A 129 -4.96 1.82 11.52
C TYR A 129 -4.85 3.35 11.60
N THR A 130 -3.82 3.90 10.96
CA THR A 130 -3.60 5.34 10.85
C THR A 130 -3.54 5.74 9.38
N LYS A 131 -4.25 6.82 9.02
CA LYS A 131 -4.18 7.40 7.68
C LYS A 131 -2.80 8.00 7.46
N MET A 132 -2.13 7.59 6.39
CA MET A 132 -0.84 8.12 5.96
C MET A 132 -0.90 8.51 4.48
N THR A 133 -0.31 9.64 4.13
CA THR A 133 -0.16 10.05 2.73
C THR A 133 1.10 9.45 2.15
N VAL A 134 0.95 8.75 1.01
CA VAL A 134 2.04 8.26 0.18
C VAL A 134 1.95 8.91 -1.20
N LEU A 135 3.04 8.91 -1.94
CA LEU A 135 3.02 9.28 -3.35
C LEU A 135 2.80 8.01 -4.17
N LYS A 136 1.74 7.94 -4.98
CA LYS A 136 1.44 6.79 -5.86
C LYS A 136 1.82 7.11 -7.30
N ARG A 137 2.54 6.20 -7.96
CA ARG A 137 2.99 6.36 -9.35
C ARG A 137 1.78 6.35 -10.29
N THR A 138 1.67 7.35 -11.15
CA THR A 138 0.55 7.47 -12.11
C THR A 138 0.69 6.54 -13.31
N GLY A 139 1.89 6.04 -13.57
CA GLY A 139 2.24 5.28 -14.77
C GLY A 139 2.80 6.15 -15.90
N GLU A 140 2.76 7.47 -15.73
CA GLU A 140 3.31 8.44 -16.66
C GLU A 140 4.77 8.77 -16.33
N CYS A 141 5.49 9.23 -17.36
CA CYS A 141 6.88 9.63 -17.28
C CYS A 141 7.10 10.95 -18.03
N VAL A 142 7.98 11.80 -17.52
CA VAL A 142 8.53 12.94 -18.24
C VAL A 142 10.05 12.87 -18.17
N ASP A 143 10.67 12.58 -19.33
CA ASP A 143 12.12 12.68 -19.55
C ASP A 143 13.02 12.05 -18.47
N GLY A 144 12.66 10.83 -18.06
CA GLY A 144 13.38 10.06 -17.05
C GLY A 144 12.79 10.13 -15.64
N LEU A 145 11.80 11.00 -15.42
CA LEU A 145 11.14 11.17 -14.14
C LEU A 145 9.77 10.48 -14.17
N TYR A 146 9.51 9.67 -13.16
CA TYR A 146 8.18 9.14 -12.90
C TYR A 146 7.30 10.22 -12.29
N ILE A 147 6.04 10.26 -12.70
CA ILE A 147 5.05 11.14 -12.13
C ILE A 147 4.31 10.40 -11.00
N TYR A 148 4.12 11.10 -9.89
CA TYR A 148 3.43 10.63 -8.72
C TYR A 148 2.38 11.64 -8.26
N GLU A 149 1.33 11.12 -7.64
CA GLU A 149 0.27 11.92 -7.01
C GLU A 149 0.10 11.51 -5.54
N PRO A 150 -0.31 12.44 -4.65
CA PRO A 150 -0.66 12.10 -3.28
C PRO A 150 -1.83 11.12 -3.20
N HIS A 151 -1.70 10.10 -2.36
CA HIS A 151 -2.74 9.12 -2.08
C HIS A 151 -2.74 8.77 -0.59
N VAL A 152 -3.92 8.69 0.02
CA VAL A 152 -4.06 8.33 1.44
C VAL A 152 -4.24 6.81 1.56
N ILE A 153 -3.47 6.18 2.45
CA ILE A 153 -3.57 4.75 2.77
C ILE A 153 -3.79 4.54 4.27
N ASP A 154 -4.40 3.43 4.63
CA ASP A 154 -4.46 2.96 6.02
C ASP A 154 -3.22 2.11 6.32
N VAL A 155 -2.49 2.47 7.37
CA VAL A 155 -1.28 1.76 7.80
C VAL A 155 -1.50 1.21 9.21
N ALA A 156 -1.27 -0.08 9.41
CA ALA A 156 -1.33 -0.67 10.73
C ALA A 156 -0.15 -0.17 11.59
N THR A 157 -0.41 0.61 12.63
CA THR A 157 0.64 1.27 13.43
C THR A 157 0.87 0.63 14.79
N ALA A 158 -0.14 -0.03 15.36
CA ALA A 158 -0.07 -0.65 16.66
C ALA A 158 -1.15 -1.73 16.85
N CYS A 159 -1.07 -2.43 17.98
CA CYS A 159 -2.15 -3.27 18.49
C CYS A 159 -2.57 -2.80 19.88
N VAL A 160 -3.88 -2.83 20.13
CA VAL A 160 -4.49 -2.39 21.39
C VAL A 160 -5.48 -3.41 21.91
N CYS A 161 -5.68 -3.43 23.22
CA CYS A 161 -6.76 -4.20 23.84
C CYS A 161 -8.06 -3.39 23.79
N ALA A 162 -9.02 -3.85 22.99
CA ALA A 162 -10.30 -3.17 22.79
C ALA A 162 -11.46 -4.09 23.18
N ARG A 163 -12.61 -3.50 23.53
CA ARG A 163 -13.85 -4.28 23.72
C ARG A 163 -14.27 -4.91 22.39
N THR A 164 -14.78 -6.13 22.42
CA THR A 164 -15.45 -6.74 21.28
C THR A 164 -16.69 -5.93 20.97
N VAL A 165 -16.92 -5.64 19.69
CA VAL A 165 -18.20 -5.08 19.26
C VAL A 165 -19.15 -6.27 19.22
N ASP A 166 -20.04 -6.35 20.20
CA ASP A 166 -21.11 -7.34 20.20
C ASP A 166 -22.09 -6.96 19.08
N GLY A 167 -21.94 -7.61 17.92
CA GLY A 167 -22.85 -7.60 16.76
C GLY A 167 -23.63 -6.31 16.51
N TYR A 168 -23.05 -5.37 15.76
CA TYR A 168 -23.84 -4.51 14.88
C TYR A 168 -23.56 -4.90 13.43
N ALA A 169 -24.66 -4.99 12.70
CA ALA A 169 -24.85 -5.52 11.37
C ALA A 169 -23.86 -5.05 10.29
N GLU A 170 -23.71 -5.91 9.29
CA GLU A 170 -23.39 -5.57 7.91
C GLU A 170 -24.17 -4.31 7.44
N GLY A 171 -23.47 -3.29 6.94
CA GLY A 171 -23.99 -2.02 6.38
C GLY A 171 -23.75 -0.81 7.30
N SER A 172 -23.22 0.34 6.88
CA SER A 172 -23.03 0.99 5.59
C SER A 172 -21.69 1.71 5.56
N GLY A 173 -21.07 1.81 4.38
CA GLY A 173 -20.00 2.76 4.16
C GLY A 173 -20.58 4.16 4.14
N ASP A 174 -20.20 4.98 5.11
CA ASP A 174 -20.41 6.42 5.08
C ASP A 174 -19.04 7.10 5.26
N GLU A 175 -18.50 7.43 4.10
CA GLU A 175 -17.70 8.61 3.77
C GLU A 175 -17.65 9.66 4.89
N TYR A 176 -16.46 9.89 5.45
CA TYR A 176 -16.17 11.10 6.20
C TYR A 176 -15.14 11.92 5.43
N GLU A 177 -15.67 12.81 4.62
CA GLU A 177 -15.04 14.00 4.10
C GLU A 177 -14.97 15.05 5.23
N SER A 178 -13.76 15.54 5.54
CA SER A 178 -13.49 16.83 6.19
C SER A 178 -12.03 17.20 5.98
#